data_AF-A0A496SJ58-F1
#
_entry.id   AF-A0A496SJ58-F1
#
_cell.length_a   1.000
_cell.length_b   1.000
_cell.length_c   1.000
_cell.angle_alpha   90.00
_cell.angle_beta   90.00
_cell.angle_gamma   90.00
#
_symmetry.space_group_name_H-M   'P 1'
#
loop_
_entity.id
_entity.type
_entity.pdbx_description
1 polymer ?
#
loop_
_entity_poly.entity_id
_entity_poly.type
_entity_poly.pdbx_seq_one_letter_code
_entity_poly.pdbx_strand_id
1 'polypeptide(L)'
;ILKEVGLEATGVTSPANFGRDVEGEYARAVLEAQKQVNGRSLTWYFLHVEPEAGTVLPRLVLVDEARREAVVSITSGYGDYRRDPELEGRPISEKALRYADQYIAPDGGGGRLVELFRAGSYIIFHHHWWRMMEDCRLGFEVLKEVVGRMGEAFGEGIRWMRTSEVAEYWAASECVEVEAEEEGGELRLEFSSPFPCRDFTVSLPSQMKVEVVLKEGREMVRTKPPLTSNSWCTMGGRLYICFDLDFRTTILVRGRR
;
A
#
# COMPACT_ATOMS: atom_id res chain seq x y z
N ILE A 1 14.74 -1.76 22.25
CA ILE A 1 13.57 -1.36 23.07
C ILE A 1 12.29 -2.02 22.55
N LEU A 2 11.76 -1.66 21.37
CA LEU A 2 10.51 -2.26 20.86
C LEU A 2 10.58 -3.80 20.76
N LYS A 3 11.67 -4.34 20.20
CA LYS A 3 11.91 -5.79 20.15
C LYS A 3 11.90 -6.47 21.53
N GLU A 4 12.48 -5.83 22.54
CA GLU A 4 12.56 -6.36 23.91
C GLU A 4 11.17 -6.47 24.57
N VAL A 5 10.21 -5.66 24.13
CA VAL A 5 8.82 -5.70 24.60
C VAL A 5 7.89 -6.48 23.65
N GLY A 6 8.46 -7.26 22.72
CA GLY A 6 7.71 -8.10 21.79
C GLY A 6 7.04 -7.34 20.64
N LEU A 7 7.44 -6.09 20.39
CA LEU A 7 6.94 -5.29 19.27
C LEU A 7 7.97 -5.25 18.15
N GLU A 8 7.65 -5.92 17.03
CA GLU A 8 8.50 -5.90 15.84
C GLU A 8 8.36 -4.55 15.11
N ALA A 9 9.46 -3.81 15.01
CA ALA A 9 9.52 -2.58 14.22
C ALA A 9 9.93 -2.91 12.79
N THR A 10 9.04 -2.74 11.82
CA THR A 10 9.30 -3.13 10.43
C THR A 10 9.93 -2.03 9.57
N GLY A 11 10.00 -0.80 10.10
CA GLY A 11 10.55 0.39 9.45
C GLY A 11 10.68 1.56 10.42
N VAL A 12 10.91 2.76 9.88
CA VAL A 12 11.25 3.96 10.67
C VAL A 12 10.44 5.17 10.19
N THR A 13 9.92 5.97 11.12
CA THR A 13 9.44 7.33 10.82
C THR A 13 10.55 8.33 11.10
N SER A 14 10.74 9.32 10.22
CA SER A 14 11.87 10.25 10.26
C SER A 14 11.41 11.60 10.84
N PRO A 15 11.45 11.80 12.17
CA PRO A 15 10.97 13.04 12.77
C PRO A 15 11.81 14.24 12.29
N ALA A 16 11.15 15.39 12.15
CA ALA A 16 11.79 16.65 11.77
C ALA A 16 12.63 16.56 10.47
N ASN A 17 12.20 15.73 9.52
CA ASN A 17 12.90 15.48 8.25
C ASN A 17 14.34 14.92 8.43
N PHE A 18 14.59 14.19 9.51
CA PHE A 18 15.90 13.59 9.74
C PHE A 18 16.34 12.74 8.56
N GLY A 19 17.57 12.96 8.07
CA GLY A 19 18.14 12.23 6.94
C GLY A 19 17.80 12.81 5.56
N ARG A 20 17.00 13.88 5.45
CA ARG A 20 16.60 14.46 4.16
C ARG A 20 17.77 14.88 3.27
N ASP A 21 18.79 15.52 3.83
CA ASP A 21 19.93 16.02 3.05
C ASP A 21 20.93 14.92 2.66
N VAL A 22 20.76 13.70 3.20
CA VAL A 22 21.64 12.53 3.04
C VAL A 22 20.81 11.26 2.88
N GLU A 23 19.74 11.32 2.08
CA GLU A 23 18.69 10.28 2.03
C GLU A 23 19.23 8.90 1.64
N GLY A 24 20.27 8.84 0.78
CA GLY A 24 20.92 7.59 0.40
C GLY A 24 21.71 6.94 1.54
N GLU A 25 22.46 7.72 2.31
CA GLU A 25 23.13 7.28 3.55
C GLU A 25 22.10 6.86 4.59
N TYR A 26 21.03 7.65 4.74
CA TYR A 26 19.95 7.38 5.67
C TYR A 26 19.26 6.04 5.36
N ALA A 27 18.89 5.80 4.09
CA ALA A 27 18.28 4.54 3.68
C ALA A 27 19.20 3.34 3.96
N ARG A 28 20.50 3.46 3.72
CA ARG A 28 21.49 2.41 4.04
C ARG A 28 21.58 2.15 5.55
N ALA A 29 21.58 3.21 6.35
CA ALA A 29 21.60 3.10 7.81
C ALA A 29 20.32 2.43 8.34
N VAL A 30 19.15 2.76 7.78
CA VAL A 30 17.87 2.14 8.13
C VAL A 30 17.90 0.64 7.81
N LEU A 31 18.37 0.24 6.62
CA LEU A 31 18.50 -1.17 6.24
C LEU A 31 19.41 -1.94 7.20
N GLU A 32 20.60 -1.40 7.46
CA GLU A 32 21.57 -2.07 8.32
C GLU A 32 21.05 -2.21 9.75
N ALA A 33 20.42 -1.17 10.30
CA ALA A 33 19.79 -1.22 11.62
C ALA A 33 18.68 -2.27 11.67
N GLN A 34 17.84 -2.35 10.63
CA GLN A 34 16.73 -3.32 10.55
C GLN A 34 17.21 -4.75 10.42
N LYS A 35 18.31 -4.99 9.71
CA LYS A 35 18.97 -6.30 9.65
C LYS A 35 19.54 -6.70 11.01
N GLN A 36 20.29 -5.82 11.65
CA GLN A 36 20.93 -6.12 12.94
C GLN A 36 19.91 -6.34 14.06
N VAL A 37 18.87 -5.53 14.12
CA VAL A 37 17.89 -5.56 15.21
C VAL A 37 16.78 -6.56 14.93
N ASN A 38 16.18 -6.53 13.73
CA ASN A 38 14.96 -7.31 13.42
C ASN A 38 15.18 -8.43 12.39
N GLY A 39 16.37 -8.58 11.82
CA GLY A 39 16.65 -9.60 10.81
C GLY A 39 15.92 -9.37 9.48
N ARG A 40 15.45 -8.14 9.22
CA ARG A 40 14.68 -7.81 8.01
C ARG A 40 15.59 -7.26 6.92
N SER A 41 15.58 -7.89 5.75
CA SER A 41 16.30 -7.41 4.55
C SER A 41 15.46 -6.48 3.67
N LEU A 42 14.13 -6.49 3.84
CA LEU A 42 13.22 -5.52 3.26
C LEU A 42 12.60 -4.67 4.38
N THR A 43 12.78 -3.37 4.27
CA THR A 43 12.25 -2.40 5.23
C THR A 43 11.77 -1.14 4.53
N TRP A 44 11.29 -0.19 5.34
CA TRP A 44 10.73 1.05 4.86
C TRP A 44 11.07 2.20 5.79
N TYR A 45 11.00 3.41 5.26
CA TYR A 45 10.94 4.61 6.08
C TYR A 45 9.89 5.58 5.59
N PHE A 46 9.42 6.44 6.48
CA PHE A 46 8.58 7.58 6.16
C PHE A 46 9.39 8.87 6.37
N LEU A 47 9.43 9.72 5.34
CA LEU A 47 10.17 11.00 5.36
C LEU A 47 9.42 12.11 4.60
N HIS A 48 8.74 11.77 3.51
CA HIS A 48 8.19 12.75 2.57
C HIS A 48 6.67 12.86 2.66
N VAL A 49 6.18 14.09 2.48
CA VAL A 49 4.76 14.42 2.38
C VAL A 49 4.53 15.16 1.08
N GLU A 50 3.60 14.67 0.26
CA GLU A 50 3.24 15.21 -1.04
C GLU A 50 1.75 15.63 -1.05
N PRO A 51 1.41 16.79 -0.46
CA PRO A 51 0.03 17.21 -0.26
C PRO A 51 -0.67 17.65 -1.56
N GLU A 52 0.08 17.90 -2.63
CA GLU A 52 -0.42 18.47 -3.89
C GLU A 52 -0.15 17.58 -5.11
N ALA A 53 0.55 16.46 -4.95
CA ALA A 53 0.85 15.54 -6.05
C ALA A 53 -0.45 14.90 -6.60
N GLY A 54 -0.56 14.77 -7.92
CA GLY A 54 -1.71 14.10 -8.55
C GLY A 54 -1.78 12.61 -8.21
N THR A 55 -0.62 11.96 -8.01
CA THR A 55 -0.49 10.57 -7.58
C THR A 55 0.66 10.49 -6.58
N VAL A 56 0.49 9.70 -5.53
CA VAL A 56 1.48 9.45 -4.49
C VAL A 56 1.81 7.97 -4.49
N LEU A 57 3.06 7.68 -4.82
CA LEU A 57 3.59 6.31 -4.90
C LEU A 57 4.71 6.14 -3.86
N PRO A 58 4.87 4.95 -3.26
CA PRO A 58 6.11 4.60 -2.61
C PRO A 58 7.28 4.69 -3.60
N ARG A 59 8.51 4.85 -3.09
CA ARG A 59 9.72 4.85 -3.92
C ARG A 59 10.65 3.73 -3.48
N LEU A 60 11.13 2.93 -4.42
CA LEU A 60 12.18 1.95 -4.16
C LEU A 60 13.53 2.68 -4.15
N VAL A 61 14.07 2.93 -2.96
CA VAL A 61 15.25 3.81 -2.76
C VAL A 61 16.54 3.02 -2.85
N LEU A 62 16.53 1.80 -2.33
CA LEU A 62 17.64 0.86 -2.42
C LEU A 62 17.09 -0.50 -2.82
N VAL A 63 17.80 -1.18 -3.71
CA VAL A 63 17.55 -2.56 -4.09
C VAL A 63 18.87 -3.25 -4.40
N ASP A 64 19.05 -4.44 -3.83
CA ASP A 64 20.08 -5.40 -4.20
C ASP A 64 19.39 -6.77 -4.29
N GLU A 65 19.08 -7.19 -5.51
CA GLU A 65 18.32 -8.43 -5.76
C GLU A 65 19.13 -9.68 -5.39
N ALA A 66 20.45 -9.65 -5.60
CA ALA A 66 21.35 -10.75 -5.27
C ALA A 66 21.36 -11.02 -3.76
N ARG A 67 21.33 -9.95 -2.96
CA ARG A 67 21.26 -10.01 -1.50
C ARG A 67 19.83 -10.04 -0.96
N ARG A 68 18.83 -9.82 -1.82
CA ARG A 68 17.41 -9.67 -1.47
C ARG A 68 17.21 -8.59 -0.40
N GLU A 69 17.90 -7.48 -0.59
CA GLU A 69 17.85 -6.32 0.28
C GLU A 69 17.10 -5.18 -0.43
N ALA A 70 16.17 -4.53 0.26
CA ALA A 70 15.44 -3.38 -0.28
C ALA A 70 15.01 -2.39 0.81
N VAL A 71 14.92 -1.11 0.41
CA VAL A 71 14.37 -0.04 1.24
C VAL A 71 13.36 0.76 0.44
N VAL A 72 12.13 0.82 0.95
CA VAL A 72 11.03 1.60 0.35
C VAL A 72 10.79 2.89 1.14
N SER A 73 10.83 4.03 0.48
CA SER A 73 10.31 5.29 1.02
C SER A 73 8.79 5.29 0.89
N ILE A 74 8.10 5.25 2.02
CA ILE A 74 6.66 5.46 2.11
C ILE A 74 6.40 6.96 2.11
N THR A 75 5.63 7.42 1.13
CA THR A 75 5.28 8.83 0.96
C THR A 75 3.85 9.05 1.44
N SER A 76 3.64 10.08 2.24
CA SER A 76 2.29 10.45 2.69
C SER A 76 1.68 11.49 1.77
N GLY A 77 0.44 11.31 1.35
CA GLY A 77 -0.31 12.28 0.55
C GLY A 77 -0.98 13.39 1.36
N TYR A 78 -1.02 13.28 2.70
CA TYR A 78 -1.58 14.31 3.58
C TYR A 78 -1.14 14.13 5.05
N GLY A 79 -1.01 15.22 5.80
CA GLY A 79 -0.58 15.20 7.21
C GLY A 79 -1.66 15.69 8.17
N ASP A 80 -1.24 16.22 9.32
CA ASP A 80 -2.16 16.78 10.32
C ASP A 80 -3.08 17.86 9.75
N TYR A 81 -4.29 17.94 10.31
CA TYR A 81 -5.22 19.00 9.97
C TYR A 81 -4.65 20.36 10.36
N ARG A 82 -4.98 21.37 9.56
CA ARG A 82 -4.66 22.76 9.84
C ARG A 82 -5.67 23.28 10.85
N ARG A 83 -5.18 23.97 11.89
CA ARG A 83 -6.06 24.60 12.89
C ARG A 83 -6.86 25.71 12.22
N ASP A 84 -8.10 25.83 12.64
CA ASP A 84 -9.01 26.88 12.23
C ASP A 84 -9.35 27.73 13.47
N PRO A 85 -8.89 29.00 13.53
CA PRO A 85 -9.20 29.90 14.63
C PRO A 85 -10.70 30.09 14.86
N GLU A 86 -11.54 29.96 13.82
CA GLU A 86 -13.00 30.10 13.95
C GLU A 86 -13.64 28.98 14.78
N LEU A 87 -12.92 27.85 14.91
CA LEU A 87 -13.34 26.71 15.71
C LEU A 87 -12.84 26.79 17.16
N GLU A 88 -12.11 27.84 17.54
CA GLU A 88 -11.67 28.01 18.92
C GLU A 88 -12.87 28.13 19.88
N GLY A 89 -12.78 27.49 21.04
CA GLY A 89 -13.89 27.42 22.00
C GLY A 89 -15.09 26.55 21.59
N ARG A 90 -15.15 26.03 20.36
CA ARG A 90 -16.23 25.14 19.91
C ARG A 90 -16.16 23.75 20.56
N PRO A 91 -17.31 23.03 20.68
CA PRO A 91 -17.34 21.65 21.14
C PRO A 91 -16.44 20.73 20.29
N ILE A 92 -15.86 19.70 20.92
CA ILE A 92 -14.99 18.72 20.26
C ILE A 92 -15.70 18.03 19.09
N SER A 93 -16.98 17.71 19.25
CA SER A 93 -17.79 17.08 18.19
C SER A 93 -17.85 17.94 16.93
N GLU A 94 -18.08 19.25 17.08
CA GLU A 94 -18.11 20.19 15.96
C GLU A 94 -16.71 20.34 15.33
N LYS A 95 -15.67 20.51 16.15
CA LYS A 95 -14.28 20.58 15.70
C LYS A 95 -13.89 19.34 14.90
N ALA A 96 -14.22 18.15 15.39
CA ALA A 96 -13.85 16.89 14.76
C ALA A 96 -14.40 16.78 13.33
N LEU A 97 -15.68 17.10 13.15
CA LEU A 97 -16.33 17.10 11.83
C LEU A 97 -15.64 18.09 10.87
N ARG A 98 -15.41 19.33 11.34
CA ARG A 98 -14.82 20.40 10.51
C ARG A 98 -13.36 20.16 10.15
N TYR A 99 -12.59 19.53 11.04
CA TYR A 99 -11.22 19.13 10.72
C TYR A 99 -11.17 17.90 9.81
N ALA A 100 -12.14 16.98 9.90
CA ALA A 100 -12.27 15.85 8.98
C ALA A 100 -12.58 16.29 7.55
N ASP A 101 -13.33 17.40 7.36
CA ASP A 101 -13.63 17.98 6.04
C ASP A 101 -12.36 18.30 5.22
N GLN A 102 -11.22 18.53 5.88
CA GLN A 102 -9.93 18.78 5.21
C GLN A 102 -9.35 17.53 4.52
N TYR A 103 -9.74 16.33 4.95
CA TYR A 103 -9.31 15.05 4.38
C TYR A 103 -10.33 14.53 3.37
N ILE A 104 -11.59 14.54 3.77
CA ILE A 104 -12.72 13.99 3.03
C ILE A 104 -14.00 14.72 3.43
N ALA A 105 -14.73 15.24 2.44
CA ALA A 105 -15.98 15.95 2.66
C ALA A 105 -17.06 15.03 3.28
N PRO A 106 -18.08 15.58 3.98
CA PRO A 106 -19.12 14.77 4.62
C PRO A 106 -19.89 13.85 3.68
N ASP A 107 -20.01 14.22 2.40
CA ASP A 107 -20.67 13.42 1.36
C ASP A 107 -19.72 12.45 0.63
N GLY A 108 -18.44 12.42 1.02
CA GLY A 108 -17.40 11.63 0.34
C GLY A 108 -17.06 12.11 -1.07
N GLY A 109 -17.60 13.26 -1.52
CA GLY A 109 -17.50 13.74 -2.89
C GLY A 109 -16.19 14.43 -3.23
N GLY A 110 -15.44 14.89 -2.22
CA GLY A 110 -14.20 15.64 -2.37
C GLY A 110 -13.28 15.59 -1.15
N GLY A 111 -12.15 16.30 -1.25
CA GLY A 111 -11.07 16.27 -0.26
C GLY A 111 -9.88 15.44 -0.72
N ARG A 112 -8.73 15.63 -0.06
CA ARG A 112 -7.46 15.07 -0.49
C ARG A 112 -7.46 13.54 -0.62
N LEU A 113 -8.14 12.84 0.29
CA LEU A 113 -8.19 11.37 0.23
C LEU A 113 -9.04 10.88 -0.96
N VAL A 114 -10.06 11.64 -1.36
CA VAL A 114 -10.90 11.33 -2.53
C VAL A 114 -10.13 11.56 -3.82
N GLU A 115 -9.30 12.62 -3.88
CA GLU A 115 -8.40 12.86 -5.02
C GLU A 115 -7.44 11.68 -5.22
N LEU A 116 -6.78 11.23 -4.15
CA LEU A 116 -5.85 10.10 -4.20
C LEU A 116 -6.57 8.80 -4.61
N PHE A 117 -7.76 8.56 -4.06
CA PHE A 117 -8.58 7.40 -4.43
C PHE A 117 -8.93 7.41 -5.93
N ARG A 118 -9.42 8.52 -6.45
CA ARG A 118 -9.77 8.66 -7.88
C ARG A 118 -8.57 8.54 -8.81
N ALA A 119 -7.39 8.95 -8.35
CA ALA A 119 -6.15 8.84 -9.09
C ALA A 119 -5.57 7.40 -9.11
N GLY A 120 -6.17 6.44 -8.40
CA GLY A 120 -5.58 5.10 -8.23
C GLY A 120 -4.27 5.11 -7.44
N SER A 121 -4.09 6.11 -6.58
CA SER A 121 -2.90 6.32 -5.77
C SER A 121 -2.90 5.45 -4.51
N TYR A 122 -1.73 5.29 -3.88
CA TYR A 122 -1.69 4.91 -2.47
C TYR A 122 -2.30 6.03 -1.61
N ILE A 123 -3.17 5.66 -0.67
CA ILE A 123 -3.81 6.59 0.27
C ILE A 123 -3.09 6.44 1.61
N ILE A 124 -2.04 7.24 1.82
CA ILE A 124 -1.23 7.22 3.04
C ILE A 124 -1.27 8.60 3.66
N PHE A 125 -1.79 8.70 4.88
CA PHE A 125 -1.81 9.93 5.66
C PHE A 125 -1.28 9.67 7.06
N HIS A 126 -0.78 10.70 7.73
CA HIS A 126 -0.15 10.56 9.03
C HIS A 126 -0.62 11.64 10.01
N HIS A 127 -0.51 11.29 11.29
CA HIS A 127 -0.75 12.19 12.39
C HIS A 127 0.41 12.18 13.36
N HIS A 128 0.71 13.32 13.95
CA HIS A 128 1.64 13.35 15.07
C HIS A 128 0.94 12.97 16.37
N TRP A 129 1.61 12.21 17.23
CA TRP A 129 1.04 11.74 18.50
C TRP A 129 0.54 12.88 19.39
N TRP A 130 1.23 14.03 19.40
CA TRP A 130 0.83 15.20 20.17
C TRP A 130 -0.46 15.81 19.63
N ARG A 131 -0.64 15.85 18.30
CA ARG A 131 -1.90 16.25 17.65
C ARG A 131 -3.07 15.33 17.96
N MET A 132 -2.80 14.04 18.12
CA MET A 132 -3.81 13.07 18.53
C MET A 132 -4.29 13.29 19.97
N MET A 133 -3.40 13.75 20.85
CA MET A 133 -3.66 13.89 22.29
C MET A 133 -4.15 15.29 22.71
N GLU A 134 -4.00 16.29 21.85
CA GLU A 134 -4.51 17.65 22.07
C GLU A 134 -6.03 17.70 22.32
N ASP A 135 -6.48 18.74 23.02
CA ASP A 135 -7.89 19.11 23.22
C ASP A 135 -8.80 17.90 23.55
N CYS A 136 -8.45 17.17 24.61
CA CYS A 136 -9.16 15.97 25.05
C CYS A 136 -9.28 14.90 23.94
N ARG A 137 -8.17 14.60 23.25
CA ARG A 137 -8.08 13.60 22.19
C ARG A 137 -8.83 13.96 20.90
N LEU A 138 -8.92 15.25 20.59
CA LEU A 138 -9.60 15.73 19.38
C LEU A 138 -9.10 15.04 18.11
N GLY A 139 -7.78 14.83 17.97
CA GLY A 139 -7.24 14.16 16.79
C GLY A 139 -7.73 12.71 16.62
N PHE A 140 -8.05 12.00 17.71
CA PHE A 140 -8.70 10.68 17.61
C PHE A 140 -10.13 10.77 17.08
N GLU A 141 -10.91 11.77 17.49
CA GLU A 141 -12.26 11.98 16.96
C GLU A 141 -12.23 12.39 15.49
N VAL A 142 -11.26 13.22 15.07
CA VAL A 142 -11.03 13.53 13.66
C VAL A 142 -10.69 12.27 12.88
N LEU A 143 -9.73 11.47 13.34
CA LEU A 143 -9.33 10.24 12.64
C LEU A 143 -10.49 9.25 12.53
N LYS A 144 -11.31 9.11 13.59
CA LYS A 144 -12.50 8.26 13.58
C LYS A 144 -13.51 8.70 12.53
N GLU A 145 -13.77 10.01 12.44
CA GLU A 145 -14.66 10.58 11.43
C GLU A 145 -14.12 10.37 10.01
N VAL A 146 -12.83 10.64 9.78
CA VAL A 146 -12.18 10.44 8.48
C VAL A 146 -12.27 8.97 8.05
N VAL A 147 -11.93 8.02 8.92
CA VAL A 147 -12.01 6.58 8.63
C VAL A 147 -13.46 6.15 8.37
N GLY A 148 -14.42 6.69 9.12
CA GLY A 148 -15.86 6.46 8.89
C GLY A 148 -16.28 6.88 7.47
N ARG A 149 -15.97 8.11 7.10
CA ARG A 149 -16.26 8.64 5.75
C ARG A 149 -15.54 7.87 4.65
N MET A 150 -14.29 7.43 4.87
CA MET A 150 -13.59 6.56 3.92
C MET A 150 -14.32 5.23 3.73
N GLY A 151 -14.83 4.64 4.81
CA GLY A 151 -15.61 3.41 4.75
C GLY A 151 -16.89 3.56 3.91
N GLU A 152 -17.60 4.68 4.08
CA GLU A 152 -18.82 4.96 3.32
C GLU A 152 -18.53 5.33 1.85
N ALA A 153 -17.51 6.15 1.60
CA ALA A 153 -17.21 6.66 0.27
C ALA A 153 -16.45 5.66 -0.62
N PHE A 154 -15.54 4.87 -0.03
CA PHE A 154 -14.66 3.99 -0.79
C PHE A 154 -15.04 2.51 -0.67
N GLY A 155 -15.61 2.08 0.46
CA GLY A 155 -16.05 0.70 0.69
C GLY A 155 -14.97 -0.34 0.35
N GLU A 156 -15.33 -1.32 -0.48
CA GLU A 156 -14.43 -2.38 -0.96
C GLU A 156 -13.37 -1.89 -1.97
N GLY A 157 -13.41 -0.60 -2.37
CA GLY A 157 -12.43 0.01 -3.25
C GLY A 157 -11.07 0.28 -2.61
N ILE A 158 -10.95 0.16 -1.28
CA ILE A 158 -9.68 0.29 -0.55
C ILE A 158 -9.33 -0.99 0.18
N ARG A 159 -8.02 -1.26 0.29
CA ARG A 159 -7.45 -2.33 1.12
C ARG A 159 -6.61 -1.71 2.23
N TRP A 160 -6.96 -2.01 3.47
CA TRP A 160 -6.13 -1.63 4.62
C TRP A 160 -4.87 -2.49 4.66
N MET A 161 -3.72 -1.83 4.75
CA MET A 161 -2.41 -2.47 4.76
C MET A 161 -1.54 -1.81 5.82
N ARG A 162 -0.68 -2.61 6.46
CA ARG A 162 0.46 -2.11 7.22
C ARG A 162 1.44 -1.47 6.24
N THR A 163 2.22 -0.51 6.72
CA THR A 163 3.30 0.11 5.92
C THR A 163 4.33 -0.91 5.43
N SER A 164 4.59 -1.97 6.20
CA SER A 164 5.42 -3.09 5.74
C SER A 164 4.81 -3.86 4.58
N GLU A 165 3.49 -4.07 4.58
CA GLU A 165 2.80 -4.76 3.48
C GLU A 165 2.81 -3.89 2.22
N VAL A 166 2.66 -2.57 2.36
CA VAL A 166 2.83 -1.63 1.24
C VAL A 166 4.25 -1.71 0.68
N ALA A 167 5.26 -1.71 1.55
CA ALA A 167 6.66 -1.80 1.12
C ALA A 167 6.98 -3.14 0.45
N GLU A 168 6.49 -4.25 0.99
CA GLU A 168 6.65 -5.60 0.43
C GLU A 168 5.97 -5.69 -0.94
N TYR A 169 4.73 -5.19 -1.06
CA TYR A 169 4.01 -5.18 -2.34
C TYR A 169 4.70 -4.30 -3.37
N TRP A 170 5.13 -3.10 -3.00
CA TRP A 170 5.81 -2.19 -3.91
C TRP A 170 7.16 -2.72 -4.39
N ALA A 171 7.97 -3.29 -3.48
CA ALA A 171 9.25 -3.88 -3.88
C ALA A 171 9.04 -5.09 -4.81
N ALA A 172 8.06 -5.94 -4.52
CA ALA A 172 7.71 -7.05 -5.39
C ALA A 172 7.18 -6.58 -6.76
N SER A 173 6.34 -5.55 -6.82
CA SER A 173 5.82 -5.04 -8.11
C SER A 173 6.90 -4.42 -8.99
N GLU A 174 7.90 -3.77 -8.40
CA GLU A 174 8.99 -3.15 -9.14
C GLU A 174 10.08 -4.13 -9.56
N CYS A 175 10.22 -5.28 -8.89
CA CYS A 175 11.31 -6.23 -9.10
C CYS A 175 10.86 -7.59 -9.66
N VAL A 176 9.57 -7.78 -9.95
CA VAL A 176 9.09 -9.03 -10.53
C VAL A 176 9.41 -9.08 -12.02
N GLU A 177 10.02 -10.18 -12.44
CA GLU A 177 10.20 -10.55 -13.83
C GLU A 177 9.11 -11.54 -14.23
N VAL A 178 8.57 -11.37 -15.44
CA VAL A 178 7.48 -12.22 -15.96
C VAL A 178 7.86 -12.72 -17.34
N GLU A 179 7.99 -14.03 -17.47
CA GLU A 179 8.13 -14.72 -18.75
C GLU A 179 6.77 -15.31 -19.15
N ALA A 180 6.39 -15.15 -20.42
CA ALA A 180 5.11 -15.59 -20.93
C ALA A 180 5.28 -16.44 -22.18
N GLU A 181 4.69 -17.63 -22.18
CA GLU A 181 4.72 -18.58 -23.29
C GLU A 181 3.28 -18.98 -23.66
N GLU A 182 2.94 -18.90 -24.95
CA GLU A 182 1.63 -19.32 -25.45
C GLU A 182 1.78 -20.49 -26.42
N GLU A 183 1.20 -21.63 -26.09
CA GLU A 183 1.18 -22.83 -26.95
C GLU A 183 -0.18 -23.52 -26.85
N GLY A 184 -0.75 -23.91 -28.00
CA GLY A 184 -1.95 -24.76 -28.02
C GLY A 184 -3.22 -24.20 -27.36
N GLY A 185 -3.32 -22.88 -27.14
CA GLY A 185 -4.43 -22.25 -26.41
C GLY A 185 -4.24 -22.23 -24.88
N GLU A 186 -3.02 -22.50 -24.42
CA GLU A 186 -2.59 -22.32 -23.04
C GLU A 186 -1.58 -21.18 -22.97
N LEU A 187 -1.72 -20.32 -21.97
CA LEU A 187 -0.77 -19.25 -21.63
C LEU A 187 -0.10 -19.63 -20.31
N ARG A 188 1.20 -19.88 -20.35
CA ARG A 188 2.06 -20.11 -19.19
C ARG A 188 2.74 -18.80 -18.82
N LEU A 189 2.64 -18.41 -17.56
CA LEU A 189 3.30 -17.24 -16.98
C LEU A 189 4.24 -17.72 -15.87
N GLU A 190 5.52 -17.41 -16.00
CA GLU A 190 6.53 -17.65 -14.97
C GLU A 190 6.94 -16.33 -14.35
N PHE A 191 6.70 -16.20 -13.05
CA PHE A 191 7.06 -15.05 -12.25
C PHE A 191 8.32 -15.37 -11.47
N SER A 192 9.31 -14.48 -11.50
CA SER A 192 10.50 -14.52 -10.64
C SER A 192 10.61 -13.21 -9.89
N SER A 193 10.77 -13.26 -8.56
CA SER A 193 10.92 -12.04 -7.75
C SER A 193 11.91 -12.28 -6.60
N PRO A 194 12.81 -11.33 -6.30
CA PRO A 194 13.63 -11.37 -5.09
C PRO A 194 12.81 -11.16 -3.81
N PHE A 195 11.58 -10.64 -3.92
CA PHE A 195 10.72 -10.30 -2.79
C PHE A 195 9.37 -11.03 -2.90
N PRO A 196 9.14 -12.07 -2.07
CA PRO A 196 7.83 -12.70 -1.95
C PRO A 196 6.79 -11.71 -1.45
N CYS A 197 5.56 -11.83 -1.94
CA CYS A 197 4.48 -10.91 -1.60
C CYS A 197 3.13 -11.63 -1.56
N ARG A 198 2.31 -11.27 -0.57
CA ARG A 198 0.95 -11.82 -0.45
C ARG A 198 -0.04 -11.06 -1.32
N ASP A 199 -1.07 -11.76 -1.79
CA ASP A 199 -2.15 -11.18 -2.60
C ASP A 199 -1.63 -10.37 -3.81
N PHE A 200 -0.47 -10.77 -4.36
CA PHE A 200 0.10 -10.16 -5.55
C PHE A 200 -0.88 -10.31 -6.71
N THR A 201 -1.20 -9.19 -7.36
CA THR A 201 -2.28 -9.16 -8.34
C THR A 201 -1.75 -8.64 -9.66
N VAL A 202 -1.93 -9.43 -10.71
CA VAL A 202 -1.59 -9.05 -12.07
C VAL A 202 -2.85 -8.93 -12.91
N SER A 203 -2.80 -8.05 -13.90
CA SER A 203 -3.85 -7.97 -14.90
C SER A 203 -3.26 -7.98 -16.30
N LEU A 204 -3.89 -8.72 -17.19
CA LEU A 204 -3.49 -8.82 -18.59
C LEU A 204 -4.72 -8.67 -19.50
N PRO A 205 -4.57 -8.06 -20.69
CA PRO A 205 -5.60 -8.13 -21.72
C PRO A 205 -5.92 -9.59 -22.01
N SER A 206 -7.20 -9.95 -22.06
CA SER A 206 -7.62 -11.31 -22.40
C SER A 206 -8.60 -11.26 -23.56
N GLN A 207 -8.13 -11.72 -24.72
CA GLN A 207 -9.00 -12.01 -25.86
C GLN A 207 -9.62 -13.41 -25.76
N MET A 208 -9.07 -14.25 -24.87
CA MET A 208 -9.55 -15.60 -24.62
C MET A 208 -10.70 -15.62 -23.62
N LYS A 209 -11.65 -16.52 -23.84
CA LYS A 209 -12.59 -16.98 -22.82
C LYS A 209 -11.84 -17.92 -21.88
N VAL A 210 -11.32 -17.36 -20.80
CA VAL A 210 -10.61 -18.12 -19.74
C VAL A 210 -11.56 -19.12 -19.10
N GLU A 211 -11.19 -20.40 -19.13
CA GLU A 211 -11.95 -21.50 -18.52
C GLU A 211 -11.37 -21.85 -17.14
N VAL A 212 -10.04 -21.93 -17.03
CA VAL A 212 -9.35 -22.29 -15.80
C VAL A 212 -8.02 -21.54 -15.65
N VAL A 213 -7.67 -21.20 -14.41
CA VAL A 213 -6.36 -20.69 -14.02
C VAL A 213 -5.78 -21.61 -12.96
N LEU A 214 -4.53 -22.02 -13.12
CA LEU A 214 -3.82 -22.89 -12.19
C LEU A 214 -2.60 -22.15 -11.61
N LYS A 215 -2.40 -22.20 -10.29
CA LYS A 215 -1.12 -21.86 -9.64
C LYS A 215 -0.40 -23.15 -9.29
N GLU A 216 0.79 -23.39 -9.83
CA GLU A 216 1.57 -24.60 -9.55
C GLU A 216 0.76 -25.89 -9.72
N GLY A 217 -0.05 -25.94 -10.79
CA GLY A 217 -0.93 -27.08 -11.11
C GLY A 217 -2.23 -27.18 -10.30
N ARG A 218 -2.49 -26.27 -9.34
CA ARG A 218 -3.71 -26.23 -8.53
C ARG A 218 -4.69 -25.19 -9.06
N GLU A 219 -5.93 -25.58 -9.24
CA GLU A 219 -6.98 -24.68 -9.72
C GLU A 219 -7.27 -23.54 -8.74
N MET A 220 -7.29 -22.33 -9.29
CA MET A 220 -7.62 -21.09 -8.58
C MET A 220 -9.12 -20.79 -8.67
N VAL A 221 -9.66 -20.15 -7.63
CA VAL A 221 -11.10 -19.90 -7.52
C VAL A 221 -11.50 -18.71 -8.39
N ARG A 222 -12.46 -18.93 -9.30
CA ARG A 222 -13.09 -17.82 -10.02
C ARG A 222 -14.05 -17.07 -9.10
N THR A 223 -13.82 -15.78 -8.89
CA THR A 223 -14.64 -14.93 -8.00
C THR A 223 -14.97 -13.57 -8.64
N LYS A 224 -15.71 -12.73 -7.92
CA LYS A 224 -15.83 -11.29 -8.21
C LYS A 224 -14.84 -10.52 -7.32
N PRO A 225 -14.38 -9.33 -7.73
CA PRO A 225 -13.64 -8.44 -6.84
C PRO A 225 -14.39 -8.21 -5.51
N PRO A 226 -13.68 -7.95 -4.39
CA PRO A 226 -12.22 -7.91 -4.27
C PRO A 226 -11.58 -9.31 -4.38
N LEU A 227 -10.42 -9.39 -5.06
CA LEU A 227 -9.67 -10.63 -5.18
C LEU A 227 -8.81 -10.89 -3.94
N THR A 228 -8.65 -12.16 -3.60
CA THR A 228 -7.72 -12.65 -2.58
C THR A 228 -6.80 -13.71 -3.17
N SER A 229 -5.72 -14.07 -2.47
CA SER A 229 -4.77 -15.10 -2.91
C SER A 229 -5.46 -16.38 -3.38
N ASN A 230 -5.01 -16.90 -4.52
CA ASN A 230 -5.53 -18.06 -5.23
C ASN A 230 -6.93 -17.84 -5.84
N SER A 231 -7.22 -16.61 -6.27
CA SER A 231 -8.45 -16.27 -6.98
C SER A 231 -8.22 -15.47 -8.27
N TRP A 232 -9.19 -15.51 -9.18
CA TRP A 232 -9.13 -14.78 -10.44
C TRP A 232 -10.52 -14.33 -10.89
N CYS A 233 -10.57 -13.32 -11.76
CA CYS A 233 -11.79 -12.89 -12.41
C CYS A 233 -11.53 -12.31 -13.80
N THR A 234 -12.58 -12.20 -14.61
CA THR A 234 -12.55 -11.46 -15.87
C THR A 234 -13.48 -10.26 -15.78
N MET A 235 -12.96 -9.07 -16.06
CA MET A 235 -13.69 -7.82 -15.97
C MET A 235 -13.16 -6.82 -16.99
N GLY A 236 -14.05 -6.18 -17.76
CA GLY A 236 -13.65 -5.15 -18.74
C GLY A 236 -12.66 -5.62 -19.80
N GLY A 237 -12.77 -6.87 -20.27
CA GLY A 237 -11.86 -7.45 -21.27
C GLY A 237 -10.45 -7.79 -20.74
N ARG A 238 -10.27 -7.77 -19.42
CA ARG A 238 -9.01 -8.14 -18.75
C ARG A 238 -9.22 -9.36 -17.87
N LEU A 239 -8.18 -10.17 -17.77
CA LEU A 239 -8.03 -11.21 -16.75
C LEU A 239 -7.27 -10.60 -15.57
N TYR A 240 -7.78 -10.79 -14.36
CA TYR A 240 -7.13 -10.44 -13.11
C TYR A 240 -6.84 -11.72 -12.34
N ILE A 241 -5.61 -11.88 -11.88
CA ILE A 241 -5.15 -13.07 -11.16
C ILE A 241 -4.48 -12.61 -9.87
N CYS A 242 -4.97 -13.07 -8.73
CA CYS A 242 -4.44 -12.74 -7.40
C CYS A 242 -3.89 -14.01 -6.73
N PHE A 243 -2.63 -13.96 -6.31
CA PHE A 243 -1.91 -15.09 -5.74
C PHE A 243 -0.80 -14.62 -4.80
N ASP A 244 -0.38 -15.47 -3.87
CA ASP A 244 0.86 -15.23 -3.13
C ASP A 244 2.04 -15.50 -4.07
N LEU A 245 2.84 -14.47 -4.32
CA LEU A 245 4.07 -14.50 -5.10
C LEU A 245 5.20 -15.06 -4.23
N ASP A 246 5.79 -16.16 -4.68
CA ASP A 246 7.01 -16.74 -4.11
C ASP A 246 8.24 -16.31 -4.95
N PHE A 247 9.45 -16.77 -4.60
CA PHE A 247 10.65 -16.47 -5.41
C PHE A 247 10.52 -16.89 -6.87
N ARG A 248 9.76 -17.97 -7.10
CA ARG A 248 9.26 -18.38 -8.41
C ARG A 248 7.80 -18.75 -8.27
N THR A 249 6.97 -18.37 -9.22
CA THR A 249 5.57 -18.78 -9.27
C THR A 249 5.15 -19.00 -10.71
N THR A 250 4.51 -20.13 -10.97
CA THR A 250 3.99 -20.51 -12.28
C THR A 250 2.47 -20.41 -12.27
N ILE A 251 1.93 -19.64 -13.21
CA ILE A 251 0.50 -19.55 -13.49
C ILE A 251 0.23 -20.12 -14.88
N LEU A 252 -0.71 -21.06 -14.98
CA LEU A 252 -1.21 -21.55 -16.26
C LEU A 252 -2.63 -21.07 -16.48
N VAL A 253 -2.88 -20.42 -17.60
CA VAL A 253 -4.20 -19.96 -18.02
C VAL A 253 -4.63 -20.79 -19.22
N ARG A 254 -5.79 -21.45 -19.13
CA ARG A 254 -6.36 -22.21 -20.24
C ARG A 254 -7.69 -21.60 -20.63
N GLY A 255 -7.94 -21.52 -21.92
CA GLY A 255 -9.20 -21.00 -22.44
C GLY A 255 -9.35 -21.24 -23.93
N ARG A 256 -10.47 -20.76 -24.46
CA ARG A 256 -10.74 -20.77 -25.90
C ARG A 256 -10.59 -19.35 -26.44
N ARG A 257 -9.91 -19.21 -27.57
CA ARG A 257 -9.96 -17.98 -28.36
C ARG A 257 -11.34 -17.83 -29.01
#